data_AF-A0A6B3FA97-F1
#
_entry.id   AF-A0A6B3FA97-F1
#
_cell.length_a   1.000
_cell.length_b   1.000
_cell.length_c   1.000
_cell.angle_alpha   90.00
_cell.angle_beta   90.00
_cell.angle_gamma   90.00
#
_symmetry.space_group_name_H-M   'P 1'
#
loop_
_entity.id
_entity.type
_entity.pdbx_description
1 polymer ?
#
loop_
_entity_poly.entity_id
_entity_poly.type
_entity_poly.pdbx_seq_one_letter_code
_entity_poly.pdbx_strand_id
1 'polypeptide(L)' 'RIGDQAPVYALEGSIAVTGSLVQWMRDQMGLINSAAEIETLASSVEDNGGAYFVPAFSGLFAPYWRPDARGVIAGL' A
#
# COMPACT_ATOMS: atom_id res chain seq x y z
N ARG A 1 5.23 9.30 31.85
CA ARG A 1 5.28 7.87 32.25
C ARG A 1 3.89 7.30 32.01
N ILE A 2 3.75 6.25 31.19
CA ILE A 2 2.47 5.53 31.06
C ILE A 2 2.43 4.56 32.25
N GLY A 3 1.85 4.99 33.37
CA GLY A 3 1.74 4.20 34.59
C GLY A 3 3.07 3.79 35.25
N ASP A 4 2.98 2.74 36.08
CA ASP A 4 4.07 2.22 36.93
C ASP A 4 4.80 1.02 36.32
N GLN A 5 4.47 0.61 35.10
CA GLN A 5 5.06 -0.58 34.49
C GLN A 5 6.47 -0.35 33.95
N ALA A 6 7.24 -1.44 33.87
CA ALA A 6 8.55 -1.43 33.24
C ALA A 6 8.43 -1.13 31.73
N PRO A 7 9.37 -0.37 31.13
CA PRO A 7 9.38 -0.13 29.68
C PRO A 7 9.41 -1.45 28.90
N VAL A 8 8.62 -1.51 27.82
CA VAL A 8 8.59 -2.63 26.88
C VAL A 8 9.09 -2.12 25.53
N TYR A 9 9.89 -2.93 24.84
CA TYR A 9 10.49 -2.58 23.55
C TYR A 9 9.66 -3.13 22.39
N ALA A 10 9.73 -2.45 21.24
CA ALA A 10 9.08 -2.86 19.99
C ALA A 10 10.06 -2.69 18.82
N LEU A 11 9.83 -3.48 17.75
CA LEU A 11 10.44 -3.26 16.45
C LEU A 11 9.39 -2.61 15.54
N GLU A 12 9.82 -1.59 14.79
CA GLU A 12 8.95 -0.81 13.91
C GLU A 12 9.48 -0.87 12.47
N GLY A 13 8.55 -0.97 11.53
CA GLY A 13 8.79 -0.81 10.10
C GLY A 13 7.68 0.03 9.49
N SER A 14 8.01 0.75 8.42
CA SER A 14 7.07 1.62 7.73
C SER A 14 6.95 1.24 6.26
N ILE A 15 5.75 1.46 5.71
CA ILE A 15 5.44 1.32 4.29
C ILE A 15 5.05 2.69 3.77
N ALA A 16 5.75 3.18 2.75
CA ALA A 16 5.59 4.55 2.25
C ALA A 16 4.24 4.79 1.56
N VAL A 17 3.73 3.79 0.84
CA VAL A 17 2.57 3.93 -0.04
C VAL A 17 1.50 2.91 0.36
N THR A 18 0.46 3.38 1.03
CA THR A 18 -0.70 2.58 1.49
C THR A 18 -2.00 3.29 1.12
N GLY A 19 -2.57 4.12 2.00
CA GLY A 19 -3.77 4.91 1.71
C GLY A 19 -3.58 5.90 0.56
N SER A 20 -2.35 6.38 0.35
CA SER A 20 -1.98 7.22 -0.79
C SER A 20 -2.11 6.48 -2.13
N LEU A 21 -2.02 5.15 -2.16
CA LEU A 21 -2.28 4.37 -3.38
C LEU A 21 -3.74 4.45 -3.80
N VAL A 22 -4.66 4.31 -2.84
CA VAL A 22 -6.10 4.39 -3.07
C VAL A 22 -6.46 5.78 -3.61
N GLN A 23 -5.87 6.82 -3.03
CA GLN A 23 -6.02 8.20 -3.52
C GLN A 23 -5.48 8.36 -4.94
N TRP A 24 -4.31 7.77 -5.24
CA TRP A 24 -3.72 7.82 -6.58
C TRP A 24 -4.59 7.11 -7.64
N MET A 25 -5.19 5.95 -7.31
CA MET A 25 -6.12 5.25 -8.21
C MET A 25 -7.35 6.10 -8.55
N ARG A 26 -7.86 6.88 -7.58
CA ARG A 26 -8.97 7.82 -7.77
C ARG A 26 -8.53 9.03 -8.59
N ASP A 27 -7.52 9.75 -8.12
CA ASP A 27 -7.22 11.10 -8.59
C ASP A 27 -6.36 11.11 -9.85
N GLN A 28 -5.53 10.09 -10.08
CA GLN A 28 -4.59 10.06 -11.20
C GLN A 28 -4.98 9.05 -12.26
N MET A 29 -5.42 7.85 -11.88
CA MET A 29 -5.88 6.85 -12.87
C MET A 29 -7.36 6.96 -13.21
N GLY A 30 -8.18 7.56 -12.35
CA GLY A 30 -9.62 7.67 -12.56
C GLY A 30 -10.36 6.32 -12.56
N LEU A 31 -9.81 5.30 -11.89
CA LEU A 31 -10.45 3.97 -11.83
C LEU A 31 -11.62 3.90 -10.85
N ILE A 32 -11.63 4.79 -9.86
CA ILE A 32 -12.66 4.89 -8.84
C ILE A 32 -13.03 6.36 -8.65
N ASN A 33 -14.27 6.63 -8.28
CA ASN A 33 -14.80 7.97 -8.01
C ASN A 33 -14.63 8.36 -6.53
N SER A 34 -14.58 7.36 -5.64
CA SER A 34 -14.38 7.56 -4.21
C SER A 34 -13.47 6.47 -3.63
N ALA A 35 -12.81 6.76 -2.50
CA ALA A 35 -11.94 5.77 -1.86
C ALA A 35 -12.70 4.52 -1.38
N ALA A 36 -13.97 4.64 -1.02
CA ALA A 36 -14.80 3.52 -0.56
C ALA A 36 -15.13 2.52 -1.70
N GLU A 37 -15.12 2.99 -2.94
CA GLU A 37 -15.45 2.16 -4.11
C GLU A 37 -14.41 1.06 -4.36
N ILE A 38 -13.17 1.26 -3.88
CA ILE A 38 -12.08 0.30 -4.08
C ILE A 38 -12.38 -1.06 -3.46
N GLU A 39 -13.01 -1.10 -2.29
CA GLU A 39 -13.35 -2.33 -1.57
C GLU A 39 -14.46 -3.09 -2.31
N THR A 40 -15.49 -2.37 -2.76
CA THR A 40 -16.58 -2.95 -3.55
C THR A 40 -16.08 -3.60 -4.84
N LEU A 41 -15.20 -2.90 -5.58
CA LEU A 41 -14.64 -3.43 -6.83
C LEU A 41 -13.68 -4.59 -6.57
N ALA A 42 -12.78 -4.48 -5.58
CA ALA A 42 -11.88 -5.57 -5.22
C ALA A 42 -12.63 -6.84 -4.78
N SER A 43 -13.77 -6.68 -4.10
CA SER A 43 -14.62 -7.79 -3.66
C SER A 43 -15.50 -8.38 -4.77
N SER A 44 -15.57 -7.74 -5.94
CA SER A 44 -16.38 -8.21 -7.07
C SER A 44 -15.73 -9.33 -7.88
N VAL A 45 -14.45 -9.59 -7.65
CA VAL A 45 -13.65 -10.64 -8.27
C VAL A 45 -13.19 -11.63 -7.20
N GLU A 46 -12.96 -12.89 -7.59
CA GLU A 46 -12.53 -13.94 -6.65
C GLU A 46 -11.09 -13.74 -6.20
N ASP A 47 -10.21 -13.27 -7.10
CA ASP A 47 -8.80 -13.03 -6.85
C ASP A 47 -8.23 -11.90 -7.73
N ASN A 48 -6.91 -11.73 -7.73
CA ASN A 48 -6.24 -10.69 -8.52
C ASN A 48 -6.03 -11.05 -9.99
N GLY A 49 -6.49 -12.22 -10.45
CA GLY A 49 -6.34 -12.68 -11.85
C GLY A 49 -4.90 -12.85 -12.32
N GLY A 50 -3.94 -12.98 -11.40
CA GLY A 50 -2.51 -12.98 -11.72
C GLY A 50 -1.89 -11.59 -11.86
N ALA A 51 -2.67 -10.51 -11.69
CA ALA A 51 -2.18 -9.14 -11.73
C ALA A 51 -1.53 -8.73 -10.40
N TYR A 52 -0.35 -8.12 -10.49
CA TYR A 52 0.39 -7.59 -9.35
C TYR A 52 0.66 -6.10 -9.54
N PHE A 53 0.40 -5.32 -8.50
CA PHE A 53 0.77 -3.92 -8.44
C PHE A 53 1.78 -3.71 -7.31
N VAL A 54 3.00 -3.31 -7.67
CA VAL A 54 4.06 -2.89 -6.74
C VAL A 54 4.08 -1.36 -6.68
N PRO A 55 3.52 -0.72 -5.63
CA PRO A 55 3.35 0.74 -5.56
C PRO A 55 4.61 1.45 -5.04
N ALA A 56 5.78 1.13 -5.59
CA ALA A 56 7.08 1.69 -5.15
C ALA A 56 7.35 3.09 -5.71
N PHE A 57 6.38 4.01 -5.67
CA PHE A 57 6.52 5.35 -6.27
C PHE A 57 7.70 6.15 -5.70
N SER A 58 8.00 5.95 -4.42
CA SER A 58 9.12 6.57 -3.70
C SER A 58 10.20 5.54 -3.32
N GLY A 59 10.28 4.42 -4.04
CA GLY A 59 11.09 3.27 -3.67
C GLY A 59 10.39 2.32 -2.69
N LEU A 60 11.12 1.28 -2.28
CA LEU A 60 10.69 0.29 -1.30
C LEU A 60 11.40 0.52 0.04
N PHE A 61 10.62 0.57 1.12
CA PHE A 61 11.13 0.67 2.49
C PHE A 61 11.36 -0.74 3.06
N ALA A 62 11.12 -0.93 4.36
CA ALA A 62 11.31 -2.21 5.03
C ALA A 62 10.51 -3.33 4.34
N PRO A 63 11.07 -4.56 4.24
CA PRO A 63 12.44 -4.94 4.60
C PRO A 63 13.46 -4.73 3.46
N TYR A 64 13.04 -4.28 2.28
CA TYR A 64 13.84 -4.32 1.05
C TYR A 64 14.83 -3.17 0.87
N TRP A 65 14.48 -1.98 1.36
CA TRP A 65 15.35 -0.78 1.33
C TRP A 65 15.92 -0.47 -0.06
N ARG A 66 15.05 -0.41 -1.07
CA ARG A 66 15.43 -0.15 -2.48
C ARG A 66 14.92 1.22 -2.95
N PRO A 67 15.74 2.28 -2.89
CA PRO A 67 15.32 3.62 -3.30
C PRO A 67 15.18 3.79 -4.83
N ASP A 68 15.79 2.89 -5.60
CA ASP A 68 15.75 2.85 -7.06
C ASP A 68 14.47 2.19 -7.60
N ALA A 69 13.73 1.45 -6.78
CA ALA A 69 12.48 0.81 -7.19
C ALA A 69 11.41 1.84 -7.60
N ARG A 70 10.58 1.48 -8.57
CA ARG A 70 9.49 2.32 -9.10
C ARG A 70 8.19 1.53 -9.19
N GLY A 71 7.08 2.24 -9.39
CA GLY A 71 5.76 1.63 -9.56
C GLY A 71 5.73 0.66 -10.74
N VAL A 72 5.21 -0.56 -10.54
CA VAL A 72 5.10 -1.59 -11.59
C VAL A 72 3.74 -2.28 -11.50
N ILE A 73 3.07 -2.44 -12.64
CA ILE A 73 1.94 -3.35 -12.81
C ILE A 73 2.40 -4.49 -13.72
N ALA A 74 2.19 -5.74 -13.30
CA ALA A 74 2.63 -6.93 -14.02
C ALA A 74 1.53 -8.01 -14.01
N GLY A 75 1.57 -8.93 -14.96
CA GLY A 75 0.62 -10.05 -15.05
C GLY A 75 -0.76 -9.67 -15.60
N LEU A 76 -0.85 -8.59 -16.39
CA LEU A 76 -2.02 -8.25 -17.20
C LEU A 76 -2.15 -9.17 -18.43
#